data_AF-A0A8B7PBF5-F1
#
_entry.id   AF-A0A8B7PBF5-F1
#
_cell.length_a   1.000
_cell.length_b   1.000
_cell.length_c   1.000
_cell.angle_alpha   90.00
_cell.angle_beta   90.00
_cell.angle_gamma   90.00
#
_symmetry.space_group_name_H-M   'P 1'
#
loop_
_entity.id
_entity.type
_entity.pdbx_description
1 polymer ?
#
loop_
_entity_poly.entity_id
_entity_poly.type
_entity_poly.pdbx_seq_one_letter_code
_entity_poly.pdbx_strand_id
1 'polypeptide(L)'
;MHFKYCFHHKLTSFCFYRADLRYNVTLLRAKFDENKDVKDLRVAKQLYEDGENFLFKSMHPIPKKFPHSPGGVAYGRVVKVPDWLLDYWDPIEKAAYPKYFALREKRKKEYLEMWDKKHGRPEPVER
;
A
#
# COMPACT_ATOMS: atom_id res chain seq x y z
N MET A 1 -2.40 -12.86 -7.99
CA MET A 1 -2.24 -12.32 -6.62
C MET A 1 -2.21 -13.41 -5.54
N HIS A 2 -2.82 -14.58 -5.74
CA HIS A 2 -2.97 -15.62 -4.71
C HIS A 2 -1.71 -16.28 -4.18
N PHE A 3 -0.67 -16.42 -4.98
CA PHE A 3 0.61 -16.94 -4.48
C PHE A 3 1.16 -16.10 -3.32
N LYS A 4 1.06 -14.76 -3.41
CA LYS A 4 1.51 -13.85 -2.33
C LYS A 4 0.71 -14.05 -1.04
N TYR A 5 -0.59 -14.27 -1.16
CA TYR A 5 -1.47 -14.53 -0.03
C TYR A 5 -1.15 -15.87 0.63
N CYS A 6 -1.03 -16.94 -0.14
CA CYS A 6 -0.65 -18.25 0.37
C CYS A 6 0.74 -18.23 1.03
N PHE A 7 1.68 -17.46 0.46
CA PHE A 7 2.98 -17.24 1.08
C PHE A 7 2.89 -16.56 2.45
N HIS A 8 2.20 -15.41 2.57
CA HIS A 8 2.15 -14.66 3.84
C HIS A 8 1.23 -15.29 4.89
N HIS A 9 0.05 -15.72 4.49
CA HIS A 9 -0.99 -16.13 5.43
C HIS A 9 -0.84 -17.59 5.90
N LYS A 10 -0.17 -18.43 5.09
CA LYS A 10 0.11 -19.82 5.44
C LYS A 10 1.58 -20.01 5.76
N LEU A 11 2.47 -19.87 4.78
CA LEU A 11 3.86 -20.31 4.93
C LEU A 11 4.67 -19.47 5.93
N THR A 12 4.71 -18.14 5.78
CA THR A 12 5.53 -17.29 6.68
C THR A 12 5.03 -17.31 8.11
N SER A 13 3.73 -17.52 8.31
CA SER A 13 3.10 -17.51 9.63
C SER A 13 3.33 -18.84 10.36
N PHE A 14 3.13 -19.99 9.70
CA PHE A 14 3.35 -21.32 10.30
C PHE A 14 4.83 -21.75 10.35
N CYS A 15 5.64 -21.45 9.33
CA CYS A 15 7.05 -21.83 9.31
C CYS A 15 7.88 -20.77 10.04
N PHE A 16 8.47 -21.15 11.18
CA PHE A 16 9.35 -20.27 11.95
C PHE A 16 10.78 -20.25 11.39
N TYR A 17 11.30 -21.40 10.99
CA TYR A 17 12.65 -21.53 10.43
C TYR A 17 12.68 -21.17 8.95
N ARG A 18 13.76 -20.48 8.54
CA ARG A 18 13.92 -20.01 7.16
C ARG A 18 14.13 -21.15 6.17
N ALA A 19 14.82 -22.22 6.56
CA ALA A 19 15.07 -23.37 5.69
C ALA A 19 13.75 -24.06 5.29
N ASP A 20 12.91 -24.40 6.27
CA ASP A 20 11.59 -25.01 6.04
C ASP A 20 10.70 -24.10 5.21
N LEU A 21 10.73 -22.80 5.49
CA LEU A 21 9.98 -21.83 4.70
C LEU A 21 10.43 -21.85 3.24
N ARG A 22 11.73 -21.84 2.96
CA ARG A 22 12.24 -21.85 1.59
C ARG A 22 11.85 -23.12 0.85
N TYR A 23 11.96 -24.27 1.51
CA TYR A 23 11.53 -25.55 0.95
C TYR A 23 10.03 -25.58 0.65
N ASN A 24 9.18 -25.15 1.59
CA ASN A 24 7.74 -25.14 1.37
C ASN A 24 7.30 -24.12 0.32
N VAL A 25 8.02 -23.01 0.17
CA VAL A 25 7.77 -22.01 -0.88
C VAL A 25 8.07 -22.56 -2.26
N THR A 26 9.16 -23.32 -2.44
CA THR A 26 9.48 -23.91 -3.74
C THR A 26 8.46 -24.99 -4.13
N LEU A 27 8.04 -25.83 -3.18
CA LEU A 27 6.95 -26.79 -3.39
C LEU A 27 5.62 -26.11 -3.76
N LEU A 28 5.27 -25.03 -3.05
CA LEU A 28 4.07 -24.26 -3.37
C LEU A 28 4.17 -23.67 -4.78
N ARG A 29 5.33 -23.10 -5.13
CA ARG A 29 5.54 -22.49 -6.44
C ARG A 29 5.42 -23.52 -7.58
N ALA A 30 6.00 -24.71 -7.41
CA ALA A 30 5.89 -25.81 -8.36
C ALA A 30 4.43 -26.16 -8.66
N LYS A 31 3.57 -26.27 -7.64
CA LYS A 31 2.12 -26.52 -7.82
C LYS A 31 1.38 -25.44 -8.62
N PHE A 32 1.78 -24.18 -8.45
CA PHE A 32 1.24 -23.08 -9.26
C PHE A 32 1.75 -23.13 -10.70
N ASP A 33 3.01 -23.54 -10.90
CA ASP A 33 3.60 -23.64 -12.23
C ASP A 33 3.04 -24.84 -13.03
N GLU A 34 2.68 -25.95 -12.36
CA GLU A 34 1.95 -27.08 -12.97
C GLU A 34 0.63 -26.65 -13.62
N ASN A 35 -0.07 -25.67 -13.03
CA ASN A 35 -1.39 -25.20 -13.48
C ASN A 35 -1.33 -23.86 -14.24
N LYS A 36 -0.13 -23.43 -14.68
CA LYS A 36 0.07 -22.13 -15.33
C LYS A 36 -0.55 -22.06 -16.72
N ASP A 37 -0.49 -23.15 -17.48
CA ASP A 37 -0.82 -23.17 -18.92
C ASP A 37 -2.23 -23.73 -19.20
N VAL A 38 -3.14 -23.67 -18.23
CA VAL A 38 -4.55 -24.08 -18.40
C VAL A 38 -5.26 -23.09 -19.33
N LYS A 39 -5.62 -23.54 -20.53
CA LYS A 39 -6.27 -22.71 -21.56
C LYS A 39 -7.78 -22.55 -21.36
N ASP A 40 -8.44 -23.53 -20.74
CA ASP A 40 -9.88 -23.46 -20.49
C ASP A 40 -10.17 -22.60 -19.25
N LEU A 41 -10.88 -21.50 -19.47
CA LEU A 41 -11.28 -20.57 -18.43
C LEU A 41 -12.21 -21.18 -17.38
N ARG A 42 -13.03 -22.18 -17.74
CA ARG A 42 -13.95 -22.84 -16.80
C ARG A 42 -13.16 -23.64 -15.77
N VAL A 43 -12.20 -24.43 -16.24
CA VAL A 43 -11.29 -25.21 -15.40
C VAL A 43 -10.41 -24.27 -14.56
N ALA A 44 -9.89 -23.20 -15.16
CA ALA A 44 -9.10 -22.21 -14.43
C ALA A 44 -9.89 -21.54 -13.30
N LYS A 45 -11.17 -21.22 -13.52
CA LYS A 45 -12.05 -20.67 -12.48
C LYS A 45 -12.29 -21.68 -11.35
N GLN A 46 -12.55 -22.95 -11.68
CA GLN A 46 -12.75 -23.99 -10.67
C GLN A 46 -11.48 -24.20 -9.82
N LEU A 47 -10.32 -24.31 -10.46
CA LEU A 47 -9.03 -24.41 -9.76
C LEU A 47 -8.75 -23.19 -8.86
N TYR A 48 -9.20 -22.01 -9.27
CA TYR A 48 -9.08 -20.79 -8.49
C TYR A 48 -9.94 -20.86 -7.23
N GLU A 49 -11.22 -21.23 -7.35
CA GLU A 49 -12.15 -21.38 -6.23
C GLU A 49 -11.69 -22.47 -5.25
N ASP A 50 -11.21 -23.61 -5.76
CA ASP A 50 -10.64 -24.69 -4.96
C ASP A 50 -9.38 -24.23 -4.21
N GLY A 51 -8.53 -23.43 -4.87
CA GLY A 51 -7.35 -22.82 -4.27
C GLY A 51 -7.67 -21.84 -3.14
N GLU A 52 -8.72 -21.02 -3.31
CA GLU A 52 -9.22 -20.13 -2.26
C GLU A 52 -9.77 -20.89 -1.06
N ASN A 53 -10.59 -21.91 -1.31
CA ASN A 53 -11.15 -22.77 -0.27
C ASN A 53 -10.04 -23.48 0.52
N PHE A 54 -9.02 -23.98 -0.16
CA PHE A 54 -7.86 -24.59 0.49
C PHE A 54 -7.06 -23.58 1.32
N LEU A 55 -6.83 -22.38 0.79
CA LEU A 55 -6.13 -21.32 1.52
C LEU A 55 -6.91 -20.92 2.77
N PHE A 56 -8.21 -20.71 2.65
CA PHE A 56 -9.08 -20.33 3.77
C PHE A 56 -9.03 -21.37 4.90
N LYS A 57 -9.15 -22.66 4.58
CA LYS A 57 -9.08 -23.76 5.56
C LYS A 57 -7.71 -23.91 6.21
N SER A 58 -6.64 -23.54 5.51
CA SER A 58 -5.25 -23.72 5.98
C SER A 58 -4.57 -22.42 6.41
N MET A 59 -5.35 -21.35 6.61
CA MET A 59 -4.83 -20.05 7.01
C MET A 59 -4.43 -20.01 8.48
N HIS A 60 -3.34 -19.32 8.81
CA HIS A 60 -2.97 -19.12 10.20
C HIS A 60 -3.98 -18.18 10.89
N PRO A 61 -4.47 -18.47 12.11
CA PRO A 61 -5.45 -17.62 12.81
C PRO A 61 -4.96 -16.18 13.02
N ILE A 62 -3.66 -16.01 13.26
CA ILE A 62 -3.00 -14.71 13.48
C ILE A 62 -1.87 -14.55 12.46
N PRO A 63 -2.14 -14.12 11.23
CA PRO A 63 -1.10 -14.01 10.20
C PRO A 63 -0.10 -12.89 10.54
N LYS A 64 1.18 -13.12 10.22
CA LYS A 64 2.24 -12.12 10.40
C LYS A 64 1.99 -10.93 9.46
N LYS A 65 1.87 -9.73 10.04
CA LYS A 65 1.70 -8.47 9.32
C LYS A 65 2.92 -7.57 9.53
N PHE A 66 3.28 -6.81 8.49
CA PHE A 66 4.34 -5.81 8.63
C PHE A 66 3.87 -4.67 9.56
N PRO A 67 4.77 -4.09 10.38
CA PRO A 67 4.38 -3.11 11.39
C PRO A 67 3.54 -1.95 10.85
N HIS A 68 3.92 -1.39 9.70
CA HIS A 68 3.23 -0.24 9.10
C HIS A 68 2.14 -0.61 8.08
N SER A 69 1.88 -1.90 7.86
CA SER A 69 0.78 -2.34 7.01
C SER A 69 -0.55 -2.29 7.78
N PRO A 70 -1.71 -2.19 7.10
CA PRO A 70 -3.01 -2.21 7.76
C PRO A 70 -3.19 -3.40 8.72
N GLY A 71 -3.50 -3.10 9.99
CA GLY A 71 -3.61 -4.10 11.06
C GLY A 71 -2.28 -4.61 11.61
N GLY A 72 -1.16 -3.99 11.25
CA GLY A 72 0.12 -4.16 11.93
C GLY A 72 0.24 -3.30 13.19
N VAL A 73 1.20 -3.63 14.05
CA VAL A 73 1.38 -3.00 15.39
C VAL A 73 1.77 -1.51 15.37
N ALA A 74 2.22 -0.99 14.22
CA ALA A 74 2.63 0.39 14.04
C ALA A 74 1.84 1.10 12.94
N TYR A 75 0.69 0.53 12.54
CA TYR A 75 -0.18 1.13 11.53
C TYR A 75 -0.80 2.42 12.09
N GLY A 76 -0.62 3.53 11.38
CA GLY A 76 -1.14 4.83 11.82
C GLY A 76 -0.50 5.36 13.12
N ARG A 77 0.63 4.78 13.58
CA ARG A 77 1.28 5.23 14.82
C ARG A 77 1.69 6.70 14.77
N VAL A 78 2.15 7.16 13.61
CA VAL A 78 2.53 8.56 13.37
C VAL A 78 1.44 9.22 12.56
N VAL A 79 0.75 10.18 13.19
CA VAL A 79 -0.22 11.03 12.49
C VAL A 79 0.55 12.01 11.61
N LYS A 80 0.28 11.97 10.31
CA LYS A 80 0.81 12.96 9.37
C LYS A 80 -0.11 14.16 9.36
N VAL A 81 0.36 15.26 9.92
CA VAL A 81 -0.36 16.54 9.91
C VAL A 81 -0.37 17.10 8.49
N PRO A 82 -1.49 17.62 7.99
CA PRO A 82 -1.54 18.22 6.66
C PRO A 82 -0.71 19.51 6.59
N ASP A 83 -0.08 19.75 5.44
CA ASP A 83 0.85 20.89 5.24
C ASP A 83 0.19 22.26 5.42
N TRP A 84 -1.09 22.39 5.04
CA TRP A 84 -1.84 23.64 5.14
C TRP A 84 -2.00 24.14 6.59
N LEU A 85 -1.77 23.31 7.60
CA LEU A 85 -1.82 23.76 9.00
C LEU A 85 -0.75 24.83 9.29
N LEU A 86 0.40 24.78 8.62
CA LEU A 86 1.49 25.74 8.78
C LEU A 86 1.12 27.16 8.31
N ASP A 87 0.02 27.31 7.57
CA ASP A 87 -0.49 28.63 7.18
C ASP A 87 -1.12 29.40 8.33
N TYR A 88 -1.63 28.68 9.34
CA TYR A 88 -2.30 29.27 10.49
C TYR A 88 -1.36 29.66 11.63
N TRP A 89 -0.06 29.35 11.53
CA TRP A 89 0.93 29.73 12.55
C TRP A 89 1.04 31.26 12.71
N ASP A 90 1.34 31.71 13.94
CA ASP A 90 1.57 33.12 14.25
C ASP A 90 2.80 33.62 13.46
N PRO A 91 2.77 34.84 12.88
CA PRO A 91 3.94 35.48 12.29
C PRO A 91 5.23 35.35 13.12
N ILE A 92 5.16 35.40 14.45
CA ILE A 92 6.32 35.26 15.34
C ILE A 92 6.93 33.85 15.23
N GLU A 93 6.10 32.81 15.22
CA GLU A 93 6.54 31.41 15.05
C GLU A 93 7.10 31.16 13.65
N LYS A 94 6.52 31.79 12.63
CA LYS A 94 7.03 31.74 11.25
C LYS A 94 8.37 32.44 11.11
N ALA A 95 8.57 33.55 11.82
CA ALA A 95 9.81 34.32 11.79
C ALA A 95 11.01 33.54 12.34
N ALA A 96 10.80 32.51 13.17
CA ALA A 96 11.85 31.60 13.62
C ALA A 96 12.44 30.75 12.47
N TYR A 97 11.70 30.54 11.37
CA TYR A 97 12.10 29.68 10.26
C TYR A 97 12.03 30.39 8.89
N PRO A 98 12.77 31.51 8.69
CA PRO A 98 12.58 32.38 7.53
C PRO A 98 12.90 31.69 6.19
N LYS A 99 13.96 30.86 6.16
CA LYS A 99 14.36 30.13 4.95
C LYS A 99 13.31 29.10 4.51
N TYR A 100 12.68 28.41 5.47
CA TYR A 100 11.69 27.38 5.17
C TYR A 100 10.41 28.01 4.58
N PHE A 101 9.90 29.08 5.22
CA PHE A 101 8.69 29.76 4.75
C PHE A 101 8.89 30.47 3.40
N ALA A 102 10.06 31.06 3.14
CA ALA A 102 10.36 31.64 1.83
C ALA A 102 10.32 30.59 0.69
N LEU A 103 10.90 29.41 0.92
CA LEU A 103 10.84 28.30 -0.04
C LEU A 103 9.43 27.72 -0.19
N ARG A 104 8.64 27.73 0.88
CA ARG A 104 7.25 27.26 0.85
C ARG A 104 6.36 28.18 0.02
N GLU A 105 6.47 29.49 0.16
CA GLU A 105 5.72 30.45 -0.65
C GLU A 105 6.06 30.35 -2.14
N LYS A 106 7.32 30.08 -2.48
CA LYS A 106 7.71 29.78 -3.87
C LYS A 106 6.98 28.55 -4.40
N ARG A 107 7.00 27.44 -3.66
CA ARG A 107 6.35 26.17 -4.06
C ARG A 107 4.82 26.30 -4.17
N LYS A 108 4.18 27.14 -3.36
CA LYS A 108 2.74 27.41 -3.49
C LYS A 108 2.41 28.07 -4.81
N LYS A 109 3.21 29.06 -5.24
CA LYS A 109 3.04 29.73 -6.54
C LYS A 109 3.21 28.74 -7.69
N GLU A 110 4.27 27.93 -7.65
CA GLU A 110 4.52 26.86 -8.63
C GLU A 110 3.34 25.86 -8.70
N TYR A 111 2.74 25.52 -7.55
CA TYR A 111 1.56 24.65 -7.51
C TYR A 111 0.33 25.28 -8.16
N LEU A 112 0.05 26.57 -7.92
CA LEU A 112 -1.06 27.29 -8.55
C LEU A 112 -0.87 27.40 -10.07
N GLU A 113 0.33 27.72 -10.53
CA GLU A 113 0.65 27.76 -11.97
C GLU A 113 0.47 26.39 -12.64
N MET A 114 0.91 25.31 -11.97
CA MET A 114 0.70 23.94 -12.43
C MET A 114 -0.79 23.57 -12.48
N TRP A 115 -1.55 23.96 -11.46
CA TRP A 115 -2.98 23.71 -11.37
C TRP A 115 -3.75 24.42 -12.49
N ASP A 116 -3.50 25.72 -12.68
CA ASP A 116 -4.08 26.53 -13.75
C ASP A 116 -3.79 25.93 -15.13
N LYS A 117 -2.55 25.46 -15.35
CA LYS A 117 -2.16 24.81 -16.61
C LYS A 117 -2.90 23.50 -16.84
N LYS A 118 -3.13 22.70 -15.79
CA LYS A 118 -3.74 21.37 -15.89
C LYS A 118 -5.25 21.43 -16.05
N HIS A 119 -5.91 22.35 -15.35
CA HIS A 119 -7.37 22.39 -15.23
C HIS A 119 -8.01 23.61 -15.90
N GLY A 120 -7.22 24.58 -16.38
CA GLY A 120 -7.71 25.86 -16.88
C GLY A 120 -8.11 26.79 -15.72
N ARG A 121 -8.07 28.11 -15.95
CA ARG A 121 -8.63 29.05 -14.99
C ARG A 121 -10.15 29.04 -15.14
N PRO A 122 -10.91 28.95 -14.03
CA PRO A 122 -12.35 29.14 -14.12
C PRO A 122 -12.65 30.53 -14.69
N GLU A 123 -13.65 30.61 -15.56
CA GLU A 123 -14.12 31.90 -16.07
C GLU A 123 -14.56 32.79 -14.90
N PRO A 124 -14.25 34.09 -14.93
CA PRO A 124 -14.67 34.99 -13.86
C PRO A 124 -16.20 34.99 -13.80
N VAL A 125 -16.74 34.60 -12.63
CA VAL A 125 -18.17 34.71 -12.37
C VAL A 125 -18.49 36.20 -12.24
N GLU A 126 -19.11 36.78 -13.28
CA GLU A 126 -19.70 38.12 -13.20
C GLU A 126 -20.71 38.12 -12.04
N ARG A 127 -20.47 38.97 -11.04
CA ARG A 127 -21.37 39.20 -9.89
C ARG A 127 -22.07 40.52 -10.03
#